data_AF-T1FCD0-F1
#
_entry.id   AF-T1FCD0-F1
#
_cell.length_a   1.000
_cell.length_b   1.000
_cell.length_c   1.000
_cell.angle_alpha   90.00
_cell.angle_beta   90.00
_cell.angle_gamma   90.00
#
_symmetry.space_group_name_H-M   'P 1'
#
loop_
_entity.id
_entity.type
_entity.pdbx_description
1 polymer ?
#
loop_
_entity_poly.entity_id
_entity_poly.type
_entity_poly.pdbx_seq_one_letter_code
_entity_poly.pdbx_strand_id
1 'polypeptide(L)'
;MGTVDTICKGNATVIVRMGAYIDVYDPDVENDDVYIMHKKGLSIGNKALNSFSKNSVKHFDEMVKLLESTNSNCLTKTASKYIDLSNYLKFNLGKMYNADQQCETILGFSSSTCDKETTDIFELSICEQLFCMNPKSSSCSIDKASRAYDGTKCGDKKSCREGKCVDDVEKII
;
A
#
# COMPACT_ATOMS: atom_id res chain seq x y z
N MET A 1 8.01 -10.19 23.01
CA MET A 1 9.37 -9.97 22.47
C MET A 1 9.66 -11.05 21.45
N GLY A 2 9.72 -10.73 20.16
CA GLY A 2 10.33 -11.63 19.19
C GLY A 2 11.82 -11.73 19.52
N THR A 3 12.35 -12.95 19.63
CA THR A 3 13.79 -13.12 19.81
C THR A 3 14.52 -12.64 18.56
N VAL A 4 15.76 -12.19 18.70
CA VAL A 4 16.68 -11.84 17.59
C VAL A 4 16.64 -12.87 16.46
N ASP A 5 16.59 -14.16 16.84
CA ASP A 5 16.46 -15.30 15.94
C ASP A 5 15.19 -15.29 15.08
N THR A 6 14.09 -14.71 15.58
CA THR A 6 12.79 -14.67 14.89
C THR A 6 12.80 -13.69 13.70
N ILE A 7 13.60 -12.62 13.75
CA ILE A 7 13.70 -11.64 12.65
C ILE A 7 14.30 -12.32 11.41
N CYS A 8 15.36 -13.10 11.62
CA CYS A 8 16.17 -13.66 10.55
C CYS A 8 15.70 -15.04 10.03
N LYS A 9 14.71 -15.69 10.67
CA LYS A 9 14.35 -17.10 10.40
C LYS A 9 13.05 -17.35 9.60
N GLY A 10 12.54 -16.36 8.86
CA GLY A 10 11.44 -16.49 7.86
C GLY A 10 10.03 -16.92 8.35
N ASN A 11 8.96 -16.45 7.67
CA ASN A 11 7.50 -16.78 7.79
C ASN A 11 6.53 -15.85 8.55
N ALA A 12 6.86 -14.59 8.86
CA ALA A 12 5.84 -13.61 9.31
C ALA A 12 6.07 -12.25 8.61
N THR A 13 5.04 -11.39 8.60
CA THR A 13 5.09 -10.04 8.05
C THR A 13 6.35 -9.30 8.51
N VAL A 14 7.21 -8.89 7.56
CA VAL A 14 8.55 -8.34 7.80
C VAL A 14 8.53 -7.24 8.84
N ILE A 15 7.54 -6.35 8.75
CA ILE A 15 7.41 -5.20 9.63
C ILE A 15 7.19 -5.60 11.10
N VAL A 16 6.33 -6.58 11.35
CA VAL A 16 6.05 -7.09 12.71
C VAL A 16 7.30 -7.74 13.31
N ARG A 17 8.14 -8.37 12.48
CA ARG A 17 9.41 -8.94 12.92
C ARG A 17 10.45 -7.88 13.25
N MET A 18 10.47 -6.77 12.52
CA MET A 18 11.33 -5.64 12.83
C MET A 18 10.90 -4.89 14.10
N GLY A 19 9.88 -5.37 14.82
CA GLY A 19 9.49 -4.86 16.12
C GLY A 19 8.52 -3.70 16.07
N ALA A 20 8.00 -3.32 14.90
CA ALA A 20 6.92 -2.36 14.83
C ALA A 20 5.63 -2.99 15.36
N TYR A 21 5.07 -2.34 16.36
CA TYR A 21 3.77 -2.69 16.93
C TYR A 21 2.66 -2.00 16.16
N ILE A 22 1.46 -2.53 16.31
CA ILE A 22 0.27 -1.85 15.82
C ILE A 22 0.18 -0.48 16.52
N ASP A 23 -0.11 0.59 15.77
CA ASP A 23 -0.20 1.98 16.25
C ASP A 23 -1.44 2.24 17.16
N VAL A 24 -1.87 1.26 17.97
CA VAL A 24 -3.11 1.29 18.77
C VAL A 24 -3.13 2.40 19.83
N TYR A 25 -1.97 2.97 20.16
CA TYR A 25 -1.80 3.88 21.28
C TYR A 25 -0.68 4.89 21.00
N ASP A 26 -0.79 5.62 19.90
CA ASP A 26 0.10 6.74 19.62
C ASP A 26 -0.60 8.06 20.00
N PRO A 27 -0.17 8.74 21.09
CA PRO A 27 -0.73 10.03 21.49
C PRO A 27 -0.41 11.16 20.48
N ASP A 28 0.52 10.92 19.54
CA ASP A 28 0.89 11.86 18.47
C ASP A 28 0.16 11.60 17.14
N VAL A 29 -0.72 10.58 17.08
CA VAL A 29 -1.60 10.38 15.92
C VAL A 29 -2.77 11.36 16.05
N GLU A 30 -2.76 12.42 15.25
CA GLU A 30 -4.00 13.13 14.93
C GLU A 30 -5.01 12.07 14.44
N ASN A 31 -6.21 12.04 15.03
CA ASN A 31 -7.18 10.94 14.96
C ASN A 31 -7.57 10.43 13.55
N ASP A 32 -7.13 11.11 12.48
CA ASP A 32 -7.45 10.80 11.09
C ASP A 32 -6.25 10.26 10.27
N ASP A 33 -5.02 10.31 10.78
CA ASP A 33 -3.86 9.80 10.04
C ASP A 33 -3.69 8.27 10.20
N VAL A 34 -3.88 7.56 9.08
CA VAL A 34 -3.70 6.10 9.01
C VAL A 34 -2.34 5.77 8.43
N TYR A 35 -1.44 5.29 9.28
CA TYR A 35 -0.11 4.78 8.94
C TYR A 35 -0.13 3.27 8.61
N ILE A 36 0.97 2.77 8.03
CA ILE A 36 1.12 1.35 7.62
C ILE A 36 0.82 0.37 8.77
N MET A 37 1.08 0.76 10.02
CA MET A 37 0.92 -0.09 11.21
C MET A 37 -0.38 0.14 11.99
N HIS A 38 -1.35 0.86 11.42
CA HIS A 38 -2.61 1.15 12.08
C HIS A 38 -3.53 -0.09 12.25
N LYS A 39 -4.20 -0.20 13.40
CA LYS A 39 -4.99 -1.39 13.83
C LYS A 39 -6.14 -1.76 12.90
N LYS A 40 -6.85 -0.76 12.36
CA LYS A 40 -8.05 -0.98 11.55
C LYS A 40 -7.74 -1.34 10.10
N GLY A 41 -6.46 -1.44 9.73
CA GLY A 41 -6.05 -1.47 8.33
C GLY A 41 -6.28 -0.11 7.66
N LEU A 42 -5.84 -0.02 6.40
CA LEU A 42 -6.03 1.14 5.55
C LEU A 42 -7.53 1.51 5.57
N SER A 43 -7.86 2.74 5.94
CA SER A 43 -9.23 3.25 5.87
C SER A 43 -9.31 4.27 4.74
N ILE A 44 -10.44 4.24 4.04
CA ILE A 44 -10.80 5.09 2.90
C ILE A 44 -10.48 6.57 3.22
N GLY A 45 -9.84 7.28 2.28
CA GLY A 45 -9.63 8.73 2.36
C GLY A 45 -8.38 9.26 3.09
N ASN A 46 -7.59 8.43 3.78
CA ASN A 46 -6.50 8.97 4.64
C ASN A 46 -5.18 9.27 3.92
N LYS A 47 -4.47 10.30 4.40
CA LYS A 47 -3.31 10.92 3.74
C LYS A 47 -1.98 10.17 3.91
N ALA A 48 -1.86 9.23 4.85
CA ALA A 48 -0.58 8.65 5.26
C ALA A 48 -0.39 7.13 4.98
N LEU A 49 -1.12 6.56 4.02
CA LEU A 49 -1.12 5.11 3.72
C LEU A 49 0.23 4.54 3.28
N ASN A 50 1.19 5.39 2.91
CA ASN A 50 2.52 5.01 2.43
C ASN A 50 3.63 5.26 3.46
N SER A 51 3.29 5.68 4.68
CA SER A 51 4.25 6.12 5.69
C SER A 51 4.10 5.36 7.00
N PHE A 52 5.22 5.22 7.73
CA PHE A 52 5.22 4.71 9.10
C PHE A 52 4.99 5.85 10.10
N SER A 53 4.31 5.55 11.21
CA SER A 53 4.19 6.49 12.33
C SER A 53 5.55 6.78 12.95
N LYS A 54 5.68 7.89 13.69
CA LYS A 54 6.91 8.20 14.44
C LYS A 54 7.27 7.09 15.43
N ASN A 55 6.26 6.48 16.06
CA ASN A 55 6.48 5.37 16.99
C ASN A 55 6.95 4.09 16.29
N SER A 56 6.38 3.76 15.13
CA SER A 56 6.85 2.64 14.31
C SER A 56 8.32 2.84 13.90
N VAL A 57 8.69 4.05 13.47
CA VAL A 57 10.08 4.40 13.13
C VAL A 57 11.01 4.27 14.35
N LYS A 58 10.62 4.83 15.49
CA LYS A 58 11.38 4.73 16.74
C LYS A 58 11.64 3.27 17.14
N HIS A 59 10.64 2.41 17.01
CA HIS A 59 10.80 0.98 17.31
C HIS A 59 11.75 0.27 16.34
N PHE A 60 11.72 0.61 15.05
CA PHE A 60 12.71 0.09 14.11
C PHE A 60 14.13 0.50 14.52
N ASP A 61 14.34 1.78 14.89
CA ASP A 61 15.65 2.27 15.31
C ASP A 61 16.17 1.57 16.57
N GLU A 62 15.31 1.38 17.58
CA GLU A 62 15.64 0.63 18.79
C GLU A 62 16.02 -0.82 18.48
N MET A 63 15.32 -1.44 17.53
CA MET A 63 15.60 -2.81 17.15
C MET A 63 16.89 -2.97 16.34
N VAL A 64 17.19 -2.04 15.43
CA VAL A 64 18.47 -2.00 14.73
C VAL A 64 19.63 -1.87 15.73
N LYS A 65 19.53 -0.95 16.70
CA LYS A 65 20.54 -0.79 17.77
C LYS A 65 20.73 -2.06 18.60
N LEU A 66 19.65 -2.76 18.92
CA LEU A 66 19.73 -4.03 19.65
C LEU A 66 20.46 -5.11 18.83
N LEU A 67 20.13 -5.24 17.54
CA LEU A 67 20.76 -6.21 16.65
C LEU A 67 22.25 -5.91 16.45
N GLU A 68 22.64 -4.64 16.37
CA GLU A 68 24.03 -4.21 16.28
C GLU A 68 24.81 -4.48 17.57
N SER A 69 24.26 -4.10 18.73
CA SER A 69 24.92 -4.30 20.03
C SER A 69 25.12 -5.78 20.40
N THR A 70 24.28 -6.66 19.87
CA THR A 70 24.39 -8.12 20.07
C THR A 70 25.15 -8.82 18.94
N ASN A 71 25.71 -8.08 17.98
CA ASN A 71 26.38 -8.59 16.78
C ASN A 71 25.56 -9.67 16.04
N SER A 72 24.24 -9.51 16.05
CA SER A 72 23.28 -10.48 15.52
C SER A 72 22.51 -9.95 14.31
N ASN A 73 22.88 -8.76 13.83
CA ASN A 73 22.24 -8.11 12.70
C ASN A 73 22.49 -8.85 11.38
N CYS A 74 21.59 -9.77 11.04
CA CYS A 74 21.64 -10.52 9.78
C CYS A 74 21.34 -9.67 8.54
N LEU A 75 20.75 -8.47 8.69
CA LEU A 75 20.43 -7.57 7.58
C LEU A 75 21.67 -6.89 6.98
N THR A 76 22.81 -6.94 7.69
CA THR A 76 24.10 -6.45 7.21
C THR A 76 24.75 -7.36 6.17
N LYS A 77 24.28 -8.61 6.05
CA LYS A 77 24.81 -9.57 5.09
C LYS A 77 24.09 -9.43 3.77
N THR A 78 24.84 -9.17 2.71
CA THR A 78 24.29 -9.21 1.35
C THR A 78 23.83 -10.64 1.04
N ALA A 79 22.59 -10.77 0.55
CA ALA A 79 22.09 -12.06 0.11
C ALA A 79 22.92 -12.57 -1.08
N SER A 80 23.42 -13.80 -0.99
CA SER A 80 24.19 -14.45 -2.06
C SER A 80 23.35 -14.78 -3.29
N LYS A 81 22.02 -14.79 -3.13
CA LYS A 81 21.02 -14.94 -4.19
C LYS A 81 19.91 -13.95 -3.92
N TYR A 82 19.61 -13.12 -4.91
CA TYR A 82 18.46 -12.24 -4.90
C TYR A 82 17.80 -12.27 -6.27
N ILE A 83 16.50 -11.98 -6.29
CA ILE A 83 15.77 -11.74 -7.53
C ILE A 83 15.99 -10.28 -7.88
N ASP A 84 16.49 -9.99 -9.07
CA ASP A 84 16.57 -8.61 -9.56
C ASP A 84 15.15 -8.10 -9.81
N LEU A 85 14.66 -7.28 -8.88
CA LEU A 85 13.34 -6.66 -8.98
C LEU A 85 13.34 -5.40 -9.83
N SER A 86 14.50 -4.94 -10.34
CA SER A 86 14.62 -3.67 -11.06
C SER A 86 13.68 -3.61 -12.26
N ASN A 87 13.46 -4.72 -12.96
CA ASN A 87 12.52 -4.77 -14.08
C ASN A 87 11.05 -4.59 -13.64
N TYR A 88 10.68 -5.06 -12.45
CA TYR A 88 9.33 -4.89 -11.89
C TYR A 88 9.11 -3.48 -11.34
N LEU A 89 10.18 -2.80 -10.92
CA LEU A 89 10.15 -1.44 -10.38
C LEU A 89 10.21 -0.33 -11.46
N LYS A 90 10.47 -0.68 -12.72
CA LYS A 90 10.56 0.28 -13.84
C LYS A 90 9.23 0.92 -14.23
N PHE A 91 8.12 0.24 -13.98
CA PHE A 91 6.81 0.72 -14.39
C PHE A 91 5.90 0.85 -13.17
N ASN A 92 5.15 1.95 -13.14
CA ASN A 92 4.09 2.10 -12.16
C ASN A 92 3.04 0.99 -12.37
N LEU A 93 2.58 0.38 -11.28
CA LEU A 93 1.63 -0.74 -11.35
C LEU A 93 0.35 -0.38 -12.10
N GLY A 94 -0.12 0.87 -12.03
CA GLY A 94 -1.29 1.34 -12.78
C GLY A 94 -1.08 1.44 -14.30
N LYS A 95 0.17 1.42 -14.79
CA LYS A 95 0.50 1.27 -16.21
C LYS A 95 0.51 -0.20 -16.67
N MET A 96 0.78 -1.13 -15.74
CA MET A 96 0.78 -2.56 -16.02
C MET A 96 -0.62 -3.18 -15.89
N TYR A 97 -1.37 -2.70 -14.89
CA TYR A 97 -2.69 -3.19 -14.54
C TYR A 97 -3.67 -2.02 -14.61
N ASN A 98 -4.58 -2.07 -15.59
CA ASN A 98 -5.67 -1.11 -15.66
C ASN A 98 -6.64 -1.30 -14.48
N ALA A 99 -7.62 -0.41 -14.35
CA ALA A 99 -8.48 -0.40 -13.20
C ALA A 99 -9.37 -1.67 -13.08
N ASP A 100 -9.80 -2.25 -14.20
CA ASP A 100 -10.56 -3.51 -14.20
C ASP A 100 -9.71 -4.68 -13.70
N GLN A 101 -8.47 -4.78 -14.16
CA GLN A 101 -7.52 -5.81 -13.71
C GLN A 101 -7.20 -5.69 -12.22
N GLN A 102 -7.19 -4.46 -11.69
CA GLN A 102 -7.08 -4.23 -10.25
C GLN A 102 -8.32 -4.76 -9.53
N CYS A 103 -9.52 -4.53 -10.06
CA CYS A 103 -10.76 -5.11 -9.50
C CYS A 103 -10.79 -6.64 -9.58
N GLU A 104 -10.28 -7.25 -10.65
CA GLU A 104 -10.14 -8.70 -10.74
C GLU A 104 -9.17 -9.26 -9.69
N THR A 105 -8.11 -8.51 -9.38
CA THR A 105 -7.14 -8.88 -8.34
C THR A 105 -7.76 -8.80 -6.93
N ILE A 106 -8.66 -7.85 -6.71
CA ILE A 106 -9.30 -7.60 -5.40
C ILE A 106 -10.47 -8.56 -5.15
N LEU A 107 -11.41 -8.68 -6.09
CA LEU A 107 -12.67 -9.40 -5.92
C LEU A 107 -12.73 -10.74 -6.66
N GLY A 108 -11.77 -11.00 -7.56
CA GLY A 108 -11.71 -12.20 -8.40
C GLY A 108 -12.15 -11.95 -9.84
N PHE A 109 -12.02 -13.01 -10.65
CA PHE A 109 -12.30 -12.96 -12.08
C PHE A 109 -13.70 -12.43 -12.41
N SER A 110 -13.81 -11.67 -13.51
CA SER A 110 -15.03 -10.99 -13.97
C SER A 110 -15.49 -9.79 -13.13
N SER A 111 -14.72 -9.34 -12.14
CA SER A 111 -14.93 -8.03 -11.52
C SER A 111 -14.38 -6.91 -12.39
N SER A 112 -15.12 -5.80 -12.49
CA SER A 112 -14.73 -4.62 -13.27
C SER A 112 -14.79 -3.37 -12.41
N THR A 113 -14.28 -2.26 -12.93
CA THR A 113 -14.55 -0.95 -12.35
C THR A 113 -16.02 -0.57 -12.47
N CYS A 114 -16.48 0.21 -11.51
CA CYS A 114 -17.77 0.87 -11.58
C CYS A 114 -17.67 2.19 -12.35
N ASP A 115 -18.56 2.38 -13.32
CA ASP A 115 -18.63 3.64 -14.06
C ASP A 115 -19.20 4.75 -13.19
N LYS A 116 -18.58 5.94 -13.26
CA LYS A 116 -19.08 7.15 -12.59
C LYS A 116 -20.52 7.49 -12.99
N GLU A 117 -20.95 7.13 -14.20
CA GLU A 117 -22.29 7.42 -14.72
C GLU A 117 -23.40 6.51 -14.15
N THR A 118 -23.05 5.34 -13.62
CA THR A 118 -24.05 4.37 -13.13
C THR A 118 -24.37 4.51 -11.64
N THR A 119 -23.71 5.44 -10.94
CA THR A 119 -23.81 5.54 -9.49
C THR A 119 -23.71 6.99 -9.04
N ASP A 120 -24.85 7.59 -8.70
CA ASP A 120 -25.02 8.95 -8.12
C ASP A 120 -24.29 9.16 -6.76
N ILE A 121 -23.38 8.27 -6.38
CA ILE A 121 -22.84 8.11 -5.03
C ILE A 121 -21.35 8.50 -4.97
N PHE A 122 -20.68 8.75 -6.10
CA PHE A 122 -19.20 8.84 -6.13
C PHE A 122 -18.68 10.22 -6.55
N GLU A 123 -18.51 11.12 -5.57
CA GLU A 123 -17.74 12.36 -5.75
C GLU A 123 -16.22 12.13 -5.78
N LEU A 124 -15.75 10.97 -5.29
CA LEU A 124 -14.33 10.64 -5.18
C LEU A 124 -13.74 10.21 -6.52
N SER A 125 -12.50 10.62 -6.80
CA SER A 125 -11.78 10.15 -7.98
C SER A 125 -11.33 8.69 -7.80
N ILE A 126 -11.16 7.95 -8.90
CA ILE A 126 -10.64 6.57 -8.88
C ILE A 126 -9.27 6.45 -8.19
N CYS A 127 -8.50 7.54 -8.19
CA CYS A 127 -7.20 7.63 -7.52
C CYS A 127 -7.33 7.70 -5.99
N GLU A 128 -8.43 8.27 -5.49
CA GLU A 128 -8.74 8.34 -4.06
C GLU A 128 -9.44 7.08 -3.59
N GLN A 129 -10.26 6.49 -4.46
CA GLN A 129 -11.07 5.31 -4.20
C GLN A 129 -11.44 4.57 -5.49
N LEU A 130 -10.98 3.32 -5.61
CA LEU A 130 -11.35 2.37 -6.65
C LEU A 130 -12.60 1.59 -6.20
N PHE A 131 -13.66 1.70 -6.98
CA PHE A 131 -14.91 0.97 -6.79
C PHE A 131 -14.97 -0.20 -7.76
N CYS A 132 -15.24 -1.39 -7.22
CA CYS A 132 -15.27 -2.61 -8.01
C CYS A 132 -16.68 -3.21 -8.01
N MET A 133 -17.13 -3.60 -9.20
CA MET A 133 -18.36 -4.33 -9.42
C MET A 133 -18.16 -5.78 -8.99
N ASN A 134 -19.03 -6.26 -8.09
CA ASN A 134 -19.09 -7.67 -7.74
C ASN A 134 -19.99 -8.40 -8.76
N PRO A 135 -19.45 -9.35 -9.55
CA PRO A 135 -20.21 -10.02 -10.60
C PRO A 135 -21.37 -10.88 -10.08
N LYS A 136 -21.37 -11.25 -8.79
CA LYS A 136 -22.44 -12.08 -8.19
C LYS A 136 -23.63 -11.25 -7.72
N SER A 137 -23.37 -10.06 -7.17
CA SER A 137 -24.41 -9.19 -6.61
C SER A 137 -24.78 -8.03 -7.51
N SER A 138 -24.03 -7.80 -8.61
CA SER A 138 -24.17 -6.63 -9.49
C SER A 138 -24.16 -5.31 -8.70
N SER A 139 -23.42 -5.28 -7.59
CA SER A 139 -23.29 -4.13 -6.71
C SER A 139 -21.87 -3.60 -6.72
N CYS A 140 -21.73 -2.29 -6.78
CA CYS A 140 -20.46 -1.61 -6.54
C CYS A 140 -20.12 -1.64 -5.06
N SER A 141 -18.95 -2.20 -4.72
CA SER A 141 -18.45 -2.22 -3.35
C SER A 141 -17.04 -1.68 -3.27
N ILE A 142 -16.73 -1.11 -2.11
CA ILE A 142 -15.38 -0.74 -1.72
C ILE A 142 -14.78 -1.91 -0.94
N ASP A 143 -13.63 -2.42 -1.38
CA ASP A 143 -12.75 -3.14 -0.46
C ASP A 143 -11.85 -2.14 0.28
N LYS A 144 -11.52 -2.44 1.54
CA LYS A 144 -11.06 -1.47 2.55
C LYS A 144 -9.76 -0.73 2.19
N ALA A 145 -9.04 -1.17 1.17
CA ALA A 145 -7.75 -0.59 0.74
C ALA A 145 -7.67 -0.21 -0.75
N SER A 146 -8.80 -0.18 -1.46
CA SER A 146 -8.78 -0.06 -2.92
C SER A 146 -8.60 1.39 -3.37
N ARG A 147 -7.37 1.89 -3.45
CA ARG A 147 -7.04 3.02 -4.35
C ARG A 147 -6.52 2.47 -5.64
N ALA A 148 -6.80 3.15 -6.75
CA ALA A 148 -6.13 2.80 -7.98
C ALA A 148 -4.62 3.04 -7.83
N TYR A 149 -3.82 2.10 -8.36
CA TYR A 149 -2.37 2.25 -8.33
C TYR A 149 -1.92 3.51 -9.05
N ASP A 150 -0.78 4.08 -8.63
CA ASP A 150 -0.14 5.16 -9.37
C ASP A 150 0.07 4.75 -10.85
N GLY A 151 -0.15 5.68 -11.77
CA GLY A 151 -0.15 5.45 -13.21
C GLY A 151 -1.46 4.93 -13.80
N THR A 152 -2.48 4.59 -12.99
CA THR A 152 -3.79 4.18 -13.51
C THR A 152 -4.48 5.35 -14.19
N LYS A 153 -5.06 5.16 -15.37
CA LYS A 153 -5.82 6.22 -16.06
C LYS A 153 -7.04 6.64 -15.25
N CYS A 154 -7.23 7.95 -15.11
CA CYS A 154 -8.35 8.54 -14.39
C CYS A 154 -9.12 9.59 -15.22
N GLY A 155 -8.64 9.87 -16.44
CA GLY A 155 -9.27 10.74 -17.42
C GLY A 155 -8.40 10.86 -18.67
N ASP A 156 -8.85 11.68 -19.63
CA ASP A 156 -8.09 11.94 -20.86
C ASP A 156 -6.74 12.60 -20.54
N LYS A 157 -5.65 11.91 -20.93
CA LYS A 157 -4.26 12.32 -20.63
C LYS A 157 -4.02 12.58 -19.15
N LYS A 158 -4.68 11.83 -18.27
CA LYS A 158 -4.53 11.92 -16.82
C LYS A 158 -4.33 10.55 -16.19
N SER A 159 -3.45 10.50 -15.20
CA SER A 159 -3.21 9.29 -14.40
C SER A 159 -3.14 9.58 -12.91
N CYS A 160 -3.32 8.53 -12.12
CA CYS A 160 -3.23 8.60 -10.67
C CYS A 160 -1.78 8.80 -10.21
N ARG A 161 -1.58 9.73 -9.27
CA ARG A 161 -0.31 9.93 -8.58
C ARG A 161 -0.58 10.37 -7.15
N GLU A 162 -0.08 9.61 -6.18
CA GLU A 162 -0.25 9.91 -4.75
C GLU A 162 -1.72 10.12 -4.37
N GLY A 163 -2.60 9.31 -4.97
CA GLY A 163 -4.04 9.37 -4.74
C GLY A 163 -4.78 10.51 -5.45
N LYS A 164 -4.12 11.27 -6.33
CA LYS A 164 -4.75 12.36 -7.10
C LYS A 164 -4.74 12.06 -8.60
N CYS A 165 -5.79 12.51 -9.30
CA CYS A 165 -5.83 12.47 -10.76
C CYS A 165 -5.08 13.69 -11.32
N VAL A 166 -3.91 13.46 -11.92
CA VAL A 166 -3.02 14.52 -12.42
C VAL A 166 -2.79 14.37 -13.92
N ASP A 167 -2.45 15.46 -14.60
CA ASP A 167 -2.11 15.42 -16.02
C ASP A 167 -0.85 14.57 -16.26
N ASP A 168 -0.93 13.72 -17.28
CA ASP A 168 0.22 13.00 -17.82
C ASP A 168 1.12 14.02 -18.50
N VAL A 169 2.09 14.54 -17.75
CA VAL A 169 3.19 15.28 -18.33
C VAL A 169 4.03 14.27 -19.11
N GLU A 170 3.70 14.04 -20.38
CA GLU A 170 4.59 13.40 -21.32
C GLU A 170 5.89 14.21 -21.29
N LYS A 171 6.93 13.67 -20.64
CA LYS A 171 8.28 14.13 -20.91
C LYS A 171 8.54 13.73 -22.36
N ILE A 172 8.36 14.68 -23.25
CA ILE A 172 8.96 14.66 -24.59
C ILE A 172 10.47 14.60 -24.33
N ILE A 173 11.04 13.40 -24.46
CA ILE A 173 12.50 13.19 -24.53
C ILE A 173 12.88 13.26 -25.99
#